data_AF-A0AAU4XWC2-F1
#
_entry.id   AF-A0AAU4XWC2-F1
#
_cell.length_a   1.000
_cell.length_b   1.000
_cell.length_c   1.000
_cell.angle_alpha   90.00
_cell.angle_beta   90.00
_cell.angle_gamma   90.00
#
_symmetry.space_group_name_H-M   'P 1'
#
loop_
_entity.id
_entity.type
_entity.pdbx_description
1 polymer ?
#
loop_
_entity_poly.entity_id
_entity_poly.type
_entity_poly.pdbx_seq_one_letter_code
_entity_poly.pdbx_strand_id
1 'polypeptide(L)' 'MFRKLPANLIPTEESPGLRVRGGTQYSRSQGDYVCGSCGAEDHANGDNDVKALVDDYTDNHGPAHRRRGRR' A
#
# COMPACT_ATOMS: atom_id res chain seq x y z
N MET A 1 11.61 -11.53 -18.84
CA MET A 1 12.08 -10.15 -18.57
C MET A 1 11.81 -9.85 -17.10
N PHE A 2 12.81 -9.98 -16.23
CA PHE A 2 12.66 -9.58 -14.83
C PHE A 2 12.67 -8.05 -14.78
N ARG A 3 11.51 -7.43 -14.52
CA ARG A 3 11.48 -6.00 -14.22
C ARG A 3 12.35 -5.79 -12.99
N LYS A 4 13.42 -4.99 -13.15
CA LYS A 4 14.24 -4.53 -12.03
C LYS A 4 13.30 -3.79 -11.08
N LEU A 5 13.07 -4.36 -9.90
CA LEU A 5 12.28 -3.69 -8.87
C LEU A 5 12.91 -2.32 -8.61
N PRO A 6 12.12 -1.23 -8.55
CA PRO A 6 12.66 0.09 -8.29
C PRO A 6 13.37 0.07 -6.93
N ALA A 7 14.46 0.83 -6.82
CA ALA A 7 15.26 0.91 -5.59
C ALA A 7 14.44 1.45 -4.41
N ASN A 8 13.37 2.19 -4.72
CA ASN A 8 12.38 2.66 -3.77
C ASN A 8 11.01 2.05 -4.11
N LEU A 9 10.43 1.32 -3.17
CA LEU A 9 9.10 0.71 -3.29
C LEU A 9 8.02 1.56 -2.60
N ILE A 10 8.36 2.78 -2.15
CA ILE A 10 7.38 3.71 -1.59
C ILE A 10 6.35 4.03 -2.68
N PRO A 11 5.06 3.80 -2.41
CA PRO A 11 3.99 4.15 -3.34
C PRO A 11 3.98 5.65 -3.63
N THR A 12 3.67 6.00 -4.87
CA THR A 12 3.54 7.39 -5.34
C THR A 12 2.34 7.48 -6.29
N GLU A 13 1.91 8.69 -6.66
CA GLU A 13 0.84 8.83 -7.65
C GLU A 13 1.21 8.21 -9.02
N GLU A 14 2.50 8.28 -9.40
CA GLU A 14 3.04 7.68 -10.62
C GLU A 14 3.21 6.15 -10.54
N SER A 15 3.29 5.59 -9.34
CA SER A 15 3.38 4.16 -9.07
C SER A 15 2.60 3.81 -7.80
N PRO A 16 1.26 3.85 -7.88
CA PRO A 16 0.38 3.71 -6.72
C PRO A 16 0.32 2.26 -6.24
N GLY A 17 -0.05 2.08 -4.97
CA GLY A 17 -0.20 0.79 -4.33
C GLY A 17 -0.07 0.85 -2.82
N LEU A 18 -0.13 -0.32 -2.19
CA LEU A 18 0.07 -0.51 -0.76
C LEU A 18 1.43 -1.18 -0.54
N ARG A 19 2.23 -0.62 0.36
CA ARG A 19 3.51 -1.14 0.80
C ARG A 19 3.46 -1.43 2.28
N VAL A 20 3.86 -2.64 2.67
CA VAL A 20 4.08 -3.01 4.07
C VAL A 20 5.53 -3.43 4.25
N ARG A 21 6.16 -2.87 5.28
CA ARG A 21 7.52 -3.22 5.70
C ARG A 21 7.45 -3.80 7.11
N GLY A 22 7.74 -5.09 7.22
CA GLY A 22 7.81 -5.76 8.52
C GLY A 22 8.87 -5.13 9.41
N GLY A 23 8.49 -4.90 10.66
CA GLY A 23 9.40 -4.52 11.74
C GLY A 23 10.36 -5.65 12.10
N THR A 24 11.26 -5.33 13.02
CA THR A 24 12.15 -6.30 13.68
C THR A 24 11.93 -6.20 15.18
N GLN A 25 12.65 -6.99 15.98
CA GLN A 25 12.64 -6.82 17.44
C GLN A 25 13.08 -5.41 17.90
N TYR A 26 13.77 -4.65 17.05
CA TYR A 26 14.29 -3.31 17.36
C TYR A 26 13.65 -2.19 16.52
N SER A 27 12.73 -2.52 15.61
CA SER A 27 12.10 -1.55 14.72
C SER A 27 10.63 -1.85 14.53
N ARG A 28 9.79 -0.82 14.53
CA ARG A 28 8.35 -0.98 14.29
C ARG A 28 8.08 -1.32 12.83
N SER A 29 6.98 -2.03 12.58
CA SER A 29 6.45 -2.17 11.23
C SER A 29 6.02 -0.82 10.68
N GLN A 30 6.12 -0.67 9.36
CA GLN A 30 5.70 0.52 8.64
C GLN A 30 4.79 0.14 7.48
N GLY A 31 3.84 1.01 7.18
CA GLY A 31 2.89 0.83 6.10
C GLY A 31 2.65 2.16 5.42
N ASP A 32 2.52 2.14 4.09
CA ASP A 32 2.21 3.33 3.30
C ASP A 32 1.35 2.90 2.13
N TYR A 33 0.40 3.74 1.73
CA TYR A 33 -0.27 3.55 0.46
C TYR A 33 -0.47 4.86 -0.28
N VAL A 34 -0.58 4.73 -1.60
CA VAL A 34 -1.18 5.72 -2.48
C VAL A 34 -2.21 5.00 -3.33
N CYS A 35 -3.45 5.46 -3.31
CA CYS A 35 -4.54 4.93 -4.11
C CYS A 35 -4.52 5.58 -5.49
N GLY A 36 -4.20 4.81 -6.51
CA GLY A 36 -4.03 5.31 -7.89
C GLY A 36 -5.30 5.80 -8.57
N SER A 37 -6.46 5.72 -7.92
CA SER A 37 -7.74 6.06 -8.52
C SER A 37 -8.43 7.26 -7.89
N CYS A 38 -8.24 7.48 -6.59
CA CYS A 38 -8.75 8.65 -5.88
C CYS A 38 -7.66 9.59 -5.37
N GLY A 39 -6.38 9.20 -5.47
CA GLY A 39 -5.25 10.00 -4.96
C GLY A 39 -5.13 10.00 -3.43
N ALA A 40 -5.91 9.18 -2.73
CA ALA A 40 -5.79 9.06 -1.27
C ALA A 40 -4.45 8.42 -0.89
N GLU A 41 -3.82 8.92 0.15
CA GLU A 41 -2.56 8.41 0.69
C GLU A 41 -2.62 8.37 2.22
N ASP A 42 -1.93 7.40 2.82
CA ASP A 42 -1.79 7.29 4.27
C ASP A 42 -0.49 6.57 4.65
N HIS A 43 -0.06 6.78 5.89
CA HIS A 43 1.17 6.26 6.46
C HIS A 43 0.97 5.78 7.91
N ALA A 44 1.47 4.59 8.23
CA ALA A 44 1.35 3.96 9.54
C ALA A 44 2.70 3.51 10.12
N ASN A 45 2.83 3.58 11.45
CA ASN A 45 4.05 3.19 12.17
C ASN A 45 3.71 2.41 13.45
N GLY A 46 3.88 1.09 13.40
CA GLY A 46 3.48 0.18 14.47
C GLY A 46 2.62 -0.95 13.92
N ASP A 47 2.70 -2.14 14.53
CA ASP A 47 2.05 -3.33 13.96
C ASP A 47 0.52 -3.20 13.89
N ASN A 48 -0.09 -2.63 14.93
CA ASN A 48 -1.53 -2.40 14.97
C ASN A 48 -1.97 -1.32 13.97
N ASP A 49 -1.19 -0.25 13.85
CA ASP A 49 -1.49 0.84 12.92
C ASP A 49 -1.32 0.39 11.48
N VAL A 50 -0.27 -0.40 11.19
CA VAL A 50 -0.06 -1.03 9.88
C VAL A 50 -1.21 -1.98 9.56
N LYS A 51 -1.67 -2.76 10.53
CA LYS A 51 -2.85 -3.61 10.33
C LYS A 51 -4.09 -2.76 10.01
N ALA A 52 -4.37 -1.72 10.79
CA ALA A 52 -5.50 -0.83 10.56
C ALA A 52 -5.43 -0.16 9.18
N LEU A 53 -4.24 0.29 8.76
CA LEU A 53 -4.00 0.85 7.43
C LEU A 53 -4.25 -0.17 6.32
N VAL A 54 -3.85 -1.44 6.51
CA VAL A 54 -4.10 -2.51 5.52
C VAL A 54 -5.59 -2.84 5.44
N ASP A 55 -6.29 -2.91 6.58
CA ASP A 55 -7.74 -3.11 6.65
C ASP A 55 -8.47 -1.95 5.96
N ASP A 56 -8.16 -0.68 6.32
CA ASP A 56 -8.72 0.50 5.68
C ASP A 56 -8.46 0.52 4.16
N TYR A 57 -7.20 0.32 3.76
CA TYR A 57 -6.86 0.22 2.35
C TYR A 57 -7.66 -0.88 1.67
N THR A 58 -7.93 -2.00 2.31
CA THR A 58 -8.71 -3.10 1.71
C THR A 58 -10.21 -2.77 1.61
N ASP A 59 -10.77 -2.16 2.64
CA ASP A 59 -12.20 -1.82 2.73
C ASP A 59 -12.57 -0.62 1.84
N ASN A 60 -11.72 0.40 1.81
CA ASN A 60 -12.00 1.68 1.14
C ASN A 60 -11.27 1.83 -0.19
N HIS A 61 -10.14 1.13 -0.37
CA HIS A 61 -9.22 1.34 -1.50
C HIS A 61 -8.80 0.05 -2.22
N GLY A 62 -9.33 -1.13 -1.80
CA GLY A 62 -8.72 -2.46 -1.93
C GLY A 62 -8.59 -3.00 -3.36
N PRO A 63 -8.75 -4.32 -3.65
CA PRO A 63 -8.61 -4.88 -5.02
C PRO A 63 -9.70 -4.39 -6.01
N ALA A 64 -10.30 -3.25 -5.68
CA ALA A 64 -11.66 -2.85 -5.89
C ALA A 64 -11.85 -1.38 -6.32
N HIS A 65 -10.99 -0.86 -7.19
CA HIS A 65 -11.55 -0.56 -8.52
C HIS A 65 -11.93 -1.89 -9.19
N ARG A 66 -12.88 -2.62 -8.60
CA ARG A 66 -13.13 -4.06 -8.83
C ARG A 66 -13.51 -4.10 -10.28
N ARG A 67 -12.67 -4.72 -11.14
CA ARG A 67 -12.88 -4.88 -12.59
C ARG A 67 -14.37 -4.73 -12.93
N ARG A 68 -14.80 -3.54 -13.33
CA ARG A 68 -15.96 -3.47 -14.23
C ARG A 68 -15.44 -4.13 -15.49
N GLY A 69 -15.86 -5.37 -15.69
CA GLY A 69 -15.45 -6.15 -16.84
C GLY A 69 -15.65 -5.32 -18.11
N ARG A 70 -14.57 -5.06 -18.84
CA ARG A 70 -14.67 -5.10 -20.28
C ARG A 70 -14.74 -6.57 -20.66
N ARG A 71 -15.97 -7.04 -20.84
CA ARG A 71 -16.26 -8.08 -21.84
C ARG A 71 -15.83 -7.58 -23.20
#